data_AF-A0A838J817-F1
#
_entry.id   AF-A0A838J817-F1
#
_cell.length_a   1.000
_cell.length_b   1.000
_cell.length_c   1.000
_cell.angle_alpha   90.00
_cell.angle_beta   90.00
_cell.angle_gamma   90.00
#
_symmetry.space_group_name_H-M   'P 1'
#
loop_
_entity.id
_entity.type
_entity.pdbx_description
1 polymer ?
#
loop_
_entity_poly.entity_id
_entity_poly.type
_entity_poly.pdbx_seq_one_letter_code
_entity_poly.pdbx_strand_id
1 'polypeptide(L)' 'RWQERPLALVVRREDSSISAEELREWLSSQVARWWLPERWAFVPALPRTSVGKFDKKVARRHYADGELPVETVQQTSASS' A
#
# COMPACT_ATOMS: atom_id res chain seq x y z
N ARG A 1 16.74 -13.15 5.18
CA ARG A 1 15.82 -13.16 4.02
C ARG A 1 14.42 -12.91 4.55
N TRP A 2 13.98 -11.65 4.59
CA TRP A 2 12.65 -11.30 5.11
C TRP A 2 11.60 -11.70 4.06
N GLN A 3 10.67 -12.57 4.46
CA GLN A 3 9.59 -13.09 3.61
C GLN A 3 8.34 -12.22 3.65
N GLU A 4 8.36 -11.08 4.35
CA GLU A 4 7.20 -10.21 4.46
C GLU A 4 6.99 -9.44 3.16
N ARG A 5 5.89 -9.74 2.46
CA ARG A 5 5.42 -8.98 1.30
C ARG A 5 4.87 -7.64 1.82
N PRO A 6 5.47 -6.48 1.53
CA PRO A 6 5.00 -5.22 2.10
C PRO A 6 3.60 -4.86 1.62
N LEU A 7 2.78 -4.32 2.54
CA LEU A 7 1.49 -3.68 2.27
C LEU A 7 1.67 -2.17 2.33
N ALA A 8 1.22 -1.47 1.29
CA ALA A 8 1.11 -0.01 1.29
C ALA A 8 -0.32 0.41 1.71
N LEU A 9 -0.43 1.25 2.74
CA LEU A 9 -1.68 1.98 3.04
C LEU A 9 -1.55 3.38 2.44
N VAL A 10 -2.51 3.76 1.61
CA VAL A 10 -2.47 5.02 0.86
C VAL A 10 -3.75 5.81 1.12
N VAL A 11 -3.60 7.09 1.43
CA VAL A 11 -4.71 8.06 1.46
C VAL A 11 -4.57 8.92 0.21
N ARG A 12 -5.59 8.91 -0.64
CA ARG A 12 -5.66 9.78 -1.82
C ARG A 12 -6.11 11.18 -1.40
N ARG A 13 -5.69 12.19 -2.15
CA ARG A 13 -6.35 13.50 -2.10
C ARG A 13 -7.75 13.38 -2.71
N GLU A 14 -8.67 14.26 -2.33
CA GLU A 14 -10.09 14.19 -2.72
C GLU A 14 -10.32 14.06 -4.23
N ASP A 15 -9.48 14.67 -5.07
CA ASP A 15 -9.61 14.61 -6.54
C ASP A 15 -8.68 13.61 -7.22
N SER A 16 -8.01 12.74 -6.45
CA SER A 16 -7.05 11.78 -7.01
C SER A 16 -7.70 10.44 -7.27
N SER A 17 -7.58 9.96 -8.51
CA SER A 17 -8.00 8.63 -8.96
C SER A 17 -6.84 7.65 -9.14
N ILE A 18 -5.63 7.99 -8.67
CA ILE A 18 -4.41 7.25 -8.98
C ILE A 18 -4.47 5.80 -8.50
N SER A 19 -4.25 4.86 -9.41
CA SER A 19 -4.29 3.43 -9.16
C SER A 19 -3.05 2.90 -8.43
N ALA A 20 -3.14 1.70 -7.87
CA ALA A 20 -1.99 1.03 -7.27
C ALA A 20 -0.93 0.67 -8.34
N GLU A 21 -1.35 0.37 -9.56
CA GLU A 21 -0.50 0.13 -10.72
C GLU A 21 0.34 1.36 -11.06
N GLU A 22 -0.29 2.52 -11.22
CA GLU A 22 0.39 3.79 -11.50
C GLU A 22 1.37 4.17 -10.38
N LEU A 23 0.96 4.02 -9.11
CA LEU A 23 1.85 4.28 -7.97
C LEU A 23 3.04 3.31 -7.92
N ARG A 24 2.80 2.03 -8.22
CA ARG A 24 3.85 1.01 -8.24
C ARG A 24 4.83 1.24 -9.38
N GLU A 25 4.34 1.58 -10.57
CA GLU A 25 5.17 1.93 -11.72
C GLU A 25 6.03 3.16 -11.41
N TRP A 26 5.42 4.22 -10.88
CA TRP A 26 6.14 5.42 -10.46
C TRP A 26 7.21 5.10 -9.41
N LEU A 27 6.88 4.33 -8.35
CA LEU A 27 7.84 3.90 -7.33
C LEU A 27 8.97 3.04 -7.91
N SER A 28 8.71 2.24 -8.93
CA SER A 28 9.72 1.35 -9.53
C SER A 28 10.92 2.10 -10.11
N SER A 29 10.72 3.35 -10.49
CA SER A 29 11.80 4.25 -10.93
C SER A 29 12.59 4.88 -9.77
N GLN A 30 12.04 4.88 -8.56
CA GLN A 30 12.57 5.61 -7.39
C GLN A 30 13.27 4.70 -6.39
N VAL A 31 12.84 3.43 -6.28
CA VAL A 31 13.33 2.48 -5.28
C VAL A 31 13.70 1.14 -5.90
N ALA A 32 14.55 0.38 -5.23
CA ALA A 32 14.90 -0.97 -5.68
C ALA A 32 13.66 -1.87 -5.74
N ARG A 33 13.60 -2.78 -6.72
CA ARG A 33 12.45 -3.68 -6.97
C ARG A 33 11.98 -4.45 -5.72
N TRP A 34 12.88 -4.79 -4.81
CA TRP A 34 12.56 -5.52 -3.58
C TRP A 34 11.85 -4.66 -2.50
N TRP A 35 11.79 -3.33 -2.67
CA TRP A 35 10.96 -2.44 -1.85
C TRP A 35 9.53 -2.31 -2.36
N LEU A 36 9.26 -2.72 -3.60
CA LEU A 36 7.97 -2.46 -4.21
C LEU A 36 6.86 -3.26 -3.52
N PRO A 37 5.81 -2.57 -3.02
CA PRO A 37 4.64 -3.25 -2.47
C PRO A 37 3.92 -4.04 -3.55
N GLU A 38 3.53 -5.25 -3.21
CA GLU A 38 2.64 -6.06 -4.03
C GLU A 38 1.18 -5.91 -3.57
N ARG A 39 0.97 -5.49 -2.32
CA ARG A 39 -0.35 -5.27 -1.74
C ARG A 39 -0.54 -3.79 -1.44
N TRP A 40 -1.72 -3.30 -1.77
CA TRP A 40 -2.10 -1.91 -1.63
C TRP A 40 -3.48 -1.83 -1.00
N ALA A 41 -3.71 -0.84 -0.14
CA ALA A 41 -5.01 -0.54 0.43
C ALA A 41 -5.23 0.96 0.42
N PHE A 42 -6.24 1.40 -0.32
CA PHE A 42 -6.67 2.78 -0.33
C PHE A 42 -7.69 3.01 0.79
N VAL A 43 -7.34 3.89 1.73
CA VAL A 43 -8.14 4.16 2.94
C VAL A 43 -8.46 5.65 3.03
N PRO A 44 -9.61 6.03 3.62
CA PRO A 44 -9.96 7.45 3.79
C PRO A 44 -9.01 8.17 4.76
N ALA A 45 -8.43 7.45 5.72
CA ALA A 45 -7.43 7.98 6.64
C ALA A 45 -6.51 6.87 7.14
N LEU A 46 -5.27 7.24 7.49
CA LEU A 46 -4.38 6.34 8.22
C LEU A 46 -4.79 6.31 9.70
N PRO A 47 -4.82 5.13 10.35
CA PRO A 47 -5.00 5.04 11.79
C PRO A 47 -3.96 5.89 12.53
N ARG A 48 -4.42 6.71 13.47
CA ARG A 48 -3.58 7.57 14.29
C ARG A 48 -3.84 7.35 15.77
N THR A 49 -2.81 7.52 16.59
CA THR A 49 -2.92 7.56 18.04
C THR A 49 -3.55 8.89 18.49
N SER A 50 -3.94 8.98 19.76
CA SER A 50 -4.51 10.21 20.35
C SER A 50 -3.59 11.44 20.23
N VAL A 51 -2.29 11.24 20.01
CA VAL A 51 -1.29 12.30 19.78
C VAL A 51 -0.94 12.49 18.29
N GLY A 52 -1.73 11.92 17.38
CA GLY A 52 -1.62 12.11 15.93
C GLY A 52 -0.55 11.28 15.22
N LYS A 53 0.17 10.40 15.91
CA LYS A 53 1.17 9.51 15.29
C LYS A 53 0.50 8.33 14.59
N PHE A 54 1.12 7.77 13.55
CA PHE A 54 0.60 6.57 12.89
C PHE A 54 0.51 5.39 13.86
N ASP A 55 -0.67 4.78 13.95
CA ASP A 55 -0.91 3.59 14.77
C ASP A 55 -0.71 2.31 13.95
N LYS A 56 0.52 1.81 13.96
CA LYS A 56 0.89 0.54 13.30
C LYS A 56 0.14 -0.66 13.86
N LYS A 57 -0.24 -0.66 15.14
CA LYS A 57 -0.92 -1.81 15.76
C LYS A 57 -2.33 -1.92 15.21
N VAL A 58 -3.05 -0.80 15.15
CA VAL A 58 -4.39 -0.73 14.57
C VAL A 58 -4.36 -1.07 13.09
N ALA A 59 -3.42 -0.50 12.33
CA ALA A 59 -3.28 -0.82 10.90
C ALA A 59 -3.03 -2.32 10.64
N ARG A 60 -2.17 -2.96 11.46
CA ARG A 60 -1.91 -4.41 11.37
C ARG A 60 -3.12 -5.24 11.75
N ARG A 61 -3.90 -4.80 12.75
CA ARG A 61 -5.15 -5.46 13.15
C ARG A 61 -6.19 -5.38 12.04
N HIS A 62 -6.47 -4.20 11.49
CA HIS A 62 -7.41 -4.05 10.36
C HIS A 62 -7.01 -4.94 9.17
N TYR A 63 -5.71 -5.07 8.90
CA TYR A 63 -5.23 -6.00 7.89
C TYR A 63 -5.52 -7.47 8.25
N ALA A 64 -5.23 -7.90 9.48
CA ALA A 64 -5.46 -9.27 9.94
C ALA A 64 -6.95 -9.63 10.00
N ASP A 65 -7.80 -8.67 10.35
CA ASP A 65 -9.25 -8.81 10.48
C ASP A 65 -9.97 -8.69 9.11
N GLY A 66 -9.24 -8.41 8.02
CA GLY A 66 -9.79 -8.29 6.66
C GLY A 66 -10.57 -7.00 6.40
N GLU A 67 -10.41 -5.99 7.25
CA GLU A 67 -11.14 -4.72 7.21
C GLU A 67 -10.54 -3.71 6.21
N LEU A 68 -9.37 -4.01 5.64
CA LEU A 68 -8.75 -3.19 4.62
C LEU A 68 -9.15 -3.67 3.22
N PRO A 69 -9.53 -2.76 2.30
CA PRO A 69 -9.78 -3.10 0.89
C PRO A 69 -8.43 -3.34 0.18
N VAL A 70 -7.85 -4.52 0.40
CA VAL A 70 -6.53 -4.86 -0.12
C VAL A 70 -6.65 -5.36 -1.55
N GLU A 71 -5.95 -4.69 -2.45
CA GLU A 71 -5.72 -5.16 -3.82
C GLU A 71 -4.26 -5.61 -4.00
N THR A 72 -4.06 -6.60 -4.87
CA THR A 72 -2.73 -7.12 -5.19
C THR A 72 -2.38 -6.74 -6.61
N VAL A 73 -1.34 -5.92 -6.77
CA VAL A 73 -0.81 -5.55 -8.08
C VAL A 73 0.17 -6.63 -8.52
N GLN A 74 -0.22 -7.40 -9.53
CA GLN A 74 0.67 -8.36 -10.18
C GLN A 74 1.59 -7.62 -11.15
N GLN A 75 2.81 -8.13 -11.31
CA GLN A 75 3.71 -7.66 -12.35
C GLN A 75 3.07 -8.04 -13.69
N THR A 76 2.46 -7.09 -14.39
CA THR A 76 2.10 -7.30 -15.79
C THR A 76 3.41 -7.37 -16.56
N SER A 77 3.87 -8.59 -16.81
CA SER A 77 4.95 -8.84 -17.75
C SER A 77 4.44 -8.39 -19.11
N ALA A 78 4.76 -7.16 -19.49
CA ALA A 78 4.68 -6.76 -20.89
C ALA A 78 5.72 -7.60 -21.63
N SER A 79 5.30 -8.77 -22.12
CA SER A 79 6.00 -9.47 -23.18
C SER A 79 5.79 -8.69 -24.46
N SER A 80 6.80 -7.95 -24.88
CA SER A 80 7.07 -7.58 -26.28
C SER A 80 8.53 -7.13 -26.40
#